data_AF-A0A8J5JA14-F1
#
_entry.id   AF-A0A8J5JA14-F1
#
_cell.length_a   1.000
_cell.length_b   1.000
_cell.length_c   1.000
_cell.angle_alpha   90.00
_cell.angle_beta   90.00
_cell.angle_gamma   90.00
#
_symmetry.space_group_name_H-M   'P 1'
#
loop_
_entity.id
_entity.type
_entity.pdbx_description
1 polymer ?
#
loop_
_entity_poly.entity_id
_entity_poly.type
_entity_poly.pdbx_seq_one_letter_code
_entity_poly.pdbx_strand_id
1 'polypeptide(L)'
;MAKKKSKKASSAGDAGGAKKPSDGRSKGVKRIARLFTAMQEKGAAWYGREREGIALIDGFQSALLGVREAQAAVAVGIDTVQKGKQDSMVLSGLAGNAEMDPWLAEDLYQQMQELSGGFEELLEEMYTLQAEARDIVLNMSDEEERQFVATELRPVEYLQMMSQELATFEAEYQHIEALLQLISFETSTDELRTLVISWSTSPFLDPPQTRNFLQRHQLSQQLHA
;
A
#
# COMPACT_ATOMS: atom_id res chain seq x y z
N MET A 1 -20.41 -73.72 -47.66
CA MET A 1 -20.42 -72.25 -47.70
C MET A 1 -19.60 -71.71 -46.53
N ALA A 2 -18.79 -70.69 -46.79
CA ALA A 2 -17.79 -70.14 -45.90
C ALA A 2 -18.36 -69.09 -44.93
N LYS A 3 -17.77 -68.99 -43.73
CA LYS A 3 -17.21 -67.77 -43.08
C LYS A 3 -16.68 -68.20 -41.69
N LYS A 4 -15.39 -68.48 -41.56
CA LYS A 4 -14.23 -67.59 -41.29
C LYS A 4 -14.13 -67.20 -39.80
N LYS A 5 -13.06 -67.73 -39.18
CA LYS A 5 -12.54 -67.53 -37.82
C LYS A 5 -12.32 -66.05 -37.49
N SER A 6 -12.38 -65.71 -36.20
CA SER A 6 -11.24 -65.08 -35.49
C SER A 6 -11.40 -65.12 -33.98
N LYS A 7 -10.34 -65.59 -33.32
CA LYS A 7 -10.08 -65.60 -31.87
C LYS A 7 -8.90 -64.63 -31.63
N LYS A 8 -8.77 -64.12 -30.39
CA LYS A 8 -7.72 -63.20 -29.86
C LYS A 8 -8.07 -61.72 -30.07
N ALA A 9 -7.89 -60.78 -29.14
CA ALA A 9 -7.01 -60.72 -27.97
C ALA A 9 -7.58 -59.77 -26.90
N SER A 10 -7.15 -59.96 -25.67
CA SER A 10 -7.24 -59.03 -24.55
C SER A 10 -6.43 -57.74 -24.83
N SER A 11 -7.01 -56.58 -24.52
CA SER A 11 -6.34 -55.28 -24.30
C SER A 11 -7.28 -54.49 -23.37
N ALA A 12 -6.97 -54.31 -22.09
CA ALA A 12 -6.05 -53.28 -21.56
C ALA A 12 -6.48 -51.86 -21.97
N GLY A 13 -6.84 -51.06 -20.97
CA GLY A 13 -6.92 -49.60 -21.08
C GLY A 13 -8.29 -48.98 -20.81
N ASP A 14 -8.94 -49.28 -19.68
CA ASP A 14 -9.88 -48.32 -19.09
C ASP A 14 -9.05 -47.20 -18.45
N ALA A 15 -8.60 -46.27 -19.30
CA ALA A 15 -7.87 -45.05 -18.92
C ALA A 15 -8.70 -43.85 -19.39
N GLY A 16 -9.88 -43.73 -18.81
CA GLY A 16 -10.73 -42.55 -18.91
C GLY A 16 -11.19 -42.06 -17.55
N GLY A 17 -10.47 -42.41 -16.48
CA GLY A 17 -10.66 -41.85 -15.15
C GLY A 17 -10.23 -40.39 -15.16
N ALA A 18 -11.12 -39.49 -15.57
CA ALA A 18 -11.06 -38.11 -15.15
C ALA A 18 -11.13 -38.13 -13.61
N LYS A 19 -9.97 -38.21 -12.94
CA LYS A 19 -9.83 -37.92 -11.52
C LYS A 19 -10.50 -36.56 -11.36
N LYS A 20 -11.68 -36.54 -10.73
CA LYS A 20 -12.27 -35.29 -10.27
C LYS A 20 -11.16 -34.54 -9.52
N PRO A 21 -10.96 -33.23 -9.79
CA PRO A 21 -10.00 -32.46 -9.00
C PRO A 21 -10.29 -32.73 -7.53
N SER A 22 -9.26 -33.07 -6.76
CA SER A 22 -9.40 -33.28 -5.33
C SER A 22 -10.11 -32.05 -4.76
N ASP A 23 -11.12 -32.26 -3.92
CA ASP A 23 -11.87 -31.16 -3.29
C ASP A 23 -10.93 -30.22 -2.51
N GLY A 24 -9.78 -30.74 -2.06
CA GLY A 24 -8.68 -29.96 -1.48
C GLY A 24 -8.01 -28.97 -2.43
N ARG A 25 -7.74 -29.35 -3.70
CA ARG A 25 -7.09 -28.47 -4.69
C ARG A 25 -7.95 -27.25 -5.03
N SER A 26 -9.24 -27.47 -5.32
CA SER A 26 -10.16 -26.36 -5.62
C SER A 26 -10.29 -25.39 -4.43
N LYS A 27 -10.30 -25.92 -3.20
CA LYS A 27 -10.32 -25.11 -1.98
C LYS A 27 -9.04 -24.31 -1.78
N GLY A 28 -7.86 -24.90 -1.99
CA GLY A 28 -6.57 -24.21 -1.88
C GLY A 28 -6.43 -23.06 -2.89
N VAL A 29 -6.77 -23.30 -4.15
CA VAL A 29 -6.75 -22.27 -5.21
C VAL A 29 -7.72 -21.13 -4.92
N LYS A 30 -8.95 -21.45 -4.48
CA LYS A 30 -9.93 -20.41 -4.08
C LYS A 30 -9.47 -19.63 -2.86
N ARG A 31 -8.80 -20.28 -1.90
CA ARG A 31 -8.30 -19.62 -0.70
C ARG A 31 -7.15 -18.66 -1.03
N ILE A 32 -6.14 -19.08 -1.81
CA ILE A 32 -5.02 -18.19 -2.17
C ILE A 32 -5.47 -17.03 -3.06
N ALA A 33 -6.45 -17.24 -3.94
CA ALA A 33 -7.06 -16.17 -4.72
C ALA A 33 -7.73 -15.11 -3.83
N ARG A 34 -8.40 -15.54 -2.74
CA ARG A 34 -8.97 -14.60 -1.74
C ARG A 34 -7.90 -13.86 -0.96
N LEU A 35 -6.82 -14.54 -0.58
CA LEU A 35 -5.68 -13.89 0.08
C LEU A 35 -5.04 -12.83 -0.82
N PHE A 36 -4.94 -13.10 -2.12
CA PHE A 36 -4.49 -12.12 -3.10
C PHE A 36 -5.43 -10.91 -3.16
N THR A 37 -6.75 -11.11 -3.20
CA THR A 37 -7.71 -9.98 -3.15
C THR A 37 -7.56 -9.17 -1.86
N ALA A 38 -7.40 -9.84 -0.71
CA ALA A 38 -7.16 -9.16 0.56
C ALA A 38 -5.86 -8.35 0.55
N MET A 39 -4.79 -8.86 -0.07
CA MET A 39 -3.53 -8.13 -0.26
C MET A 39 -3.75 -6.83 -1.06
N GLN A 40 -4.55 -6.90 -2.13
CA GLN A 40 -4.89 -5.72 -2.94
C GLN A 40 -5.73 -4.70 -2.17
N GLU A 41 -6.63 -5.15 -1.29
CA GLU A 41 -7.39 -4.27 -0.39
C GLU A 41 -6.45 -3.55 0.60
N LYS A 42 -5.44 -4.23 1.15
CA LYS A 42 -4.40 -3.61 1.98
C LYS A 42 -3.57 -2.61 1.19
N GLY A 43 -3.21 -2.92 -0.06
CA GLY A 43 -2.57 -1.96 -0.96
C GLY A 43 -3.44 -0.72 -1.21
N ALA A 44 -4.76 -0.87 -1.37
CA ALA A 44 -5.66 0.27 -1.50
C ALA A 44 -5.71 1.13 -0.23
N ALA A 45 -5.69 0.50 0.95
CA ALA A 45 -5.61 1.20 2.24
C ALA A 45 -4.29 1.94 2.41
N TRP A 46 -3.17 1.36 1.95
CA TRP A 46 -1.86 1.98 1.90
C TRP A 46 -1.88 3.32 1.16
N TYR A 47 -2.36 3.35 -0.08
CA TYR A 47 -2.49 4.59 -0.85
C TYR A 47 -3.46 5.59 -0.20
N GLY A 48 -4.43 5.10 0.57
CA GLY A 48 -5.30 5.94 1.39
C GLY A 48 -4.49 6.71 2.44
N ARG A 49 -3.65 6.01 3.18
CA ARG A 49 -2.76 6.60 4.19
C ARG A 49 -1.67 7.48 3.59
N GLU A 50 -1.13 7.16 2.43
CA GLU A 50 -0.16 8.04 1.76
C GLU A 50 -0.77 9.40 1.44
N ARG A 51 -2.03 9.43 0.98
CA ARG A 51 -2.74 10.69 0.73
C ARG A 51 -3.02 11.48 2.01
N GLU A 52 -3.31 10.78 3.10
CA GLU A 52 -3.45 11.39 4.43
C GLU A 52 -2.11 12.00 4.90
N GLY A 53 -1.00 11.28 4.73
CA GLY A 53 0.35 11.78 5.03
C GLY A 53 0.68 13.06 4.26
N ILE A 54 0.39 13.09 2.96
CA ILE A 54 0.57 14.31 2.14
C ILE A 54 -0.26 15.47 2.69
N ALA A 55 -1.54 15.23 3.02
CA ALA A 55 -2.42 16.26 3.56
C ALA A 55 -1.93 16.78 4.93
N LEU A 56 -1.38 15.91 5.78
CA LEU A 56 -0.80 16.28 7.07
C LEU A 56 0.47 17.12 6.90
N ILE A 57 1.35 16.77 5.96
CA ILE A 57 2.56 17.56 5.67
C ILE A 57 2.18 18.94 5.11
N ASP A 58 1.21 19.01 4.19
CA ASP A 58 0.70 20.27 3.66
C ASP A 58 0.07 21.14 4.76
N GLY A 59 -0.74 20.53 5.64
CA GLY A 59 -1.33 21.20 6.80
C GLY A 59 -0.27 21.74 7.77
N PHE A 60 0.73 20.92 8.08
CA PHE A 60 1.86 21.31 8.93
C PHE A 60 2.65 22.46 8.32
N GLN A 61 2.91 22.42 7.01
CA GLN A 61 3.57 23.50 6.29
C GLN A 61 2.78 24.82 6.40
N SER A 62 1.46 24.77 6.22
CA SER A 62 0.59 25.94 6.37
C SER A 62 0.60 26.48 7.81
N ALA A 63 0.56 25.61 8.81
CA ALA A 63 0.63 26.00 10.21
C ALA A 63 1.98 26.65 10.57
N LEU A 64 3.09 26.07 10.11
CA LEU A 64 4.44 26.64 10.30
C LEU A 64 4.59 28.03 9.68
N LEU A 65 4.05 28.25 8.48
CA LEU A 65 4.06 29.56 7.83
C LEU A 65 3.29 30.59 8.67
N GLY A 66 2.10 30.22 9.17
CA GLY A 66 1.33 31.08 10.06
C GLY A 66 2.08 31.47 11.34
N VAL A 67 2.79 30.52 11.97
CA VAL A 67 3.61 30.79 13.16
C VAL A 67 4.78 31.74 12.83
N ARG A 68 5.50 31.50 11.73
CA ARG A 68 6.65 32.31 11.31
C ARG A 68 6.23 33.75 10.94
N GLU A 69 5.12 33.91 10.23
CA GLU A 69 4.57 35.24 9.89
C GLU A 69 4.14 36.01 11.14
N ALA A 70 3.51 35.34 12.11
CA ALA A 70 3.12 35.97 13.37
C ALA A 70 4.33 36.39 14.21
N GLN A 71 5.36 35.55 14.30
CA GLN A 71 6.63 35.89 14.97
C GLN A 71 7.29 37.12 14.32
N ALA A 72 7.31 37.18 12.99
CA ALA A 72 7.83 38.33 12.26
C ALA A 72 7.02 39.61 12.52
N ALA A 73 5.68 39.53 12.55
CA ALA A 73 4.82 40.67 12.85
C ALA A 73 5.04 41.23 14.27
N VAL A 74 5.23 40.35 15.26
CA VAL A 74 5.56 40.74 16.64
C VAL A 74 6.94 41.42 16.70
N ALA A 75 7.95 40.87 16.04
CA ALA A 75 9.30 41.45 16.00
C ALA A 75 9.31 42.86 15.37
N VAL A 76 8.60 43.05 14.26
CA VAL A 76 8.45 44.37 13.59
C VAL A 76 7.65 45.36 14.45
N GLY A 77 6.64 44.90 15.18
CA GLY A 77 5.89 45.70 16.15
C GLY A 77 6.77 46.19 17.31
N ILE A 78 7.71 45.38 17.78
CA ILE A 78 8.64 45.76 18.86
C ILE A 78 9.68 46.78 18.37
N ASP A 79 10.24 46.57 17.17
CA ASP A 79 11.23 47.49 16.58
C ASP A 79 10.62 48.87 16.24
N THR A 80 9.34 48.92 15.86
CA THR A 80 8.64 50.19 15.61
C THR A 80 8.31 50.94 16.90
N VAL A 81 7.98 50.23 18.00
CA VAL A 81 7.76 50.82 19.33
C VAL A 81 9.04 51.36 19.95
N GLN A 82 10.20 50.77 19.67
CA GLN A 82 11.49 51.29 20.18
C GLN A 82 12.01 52.53 19.43
N LYS A 83 11.51 52.83 18.23
CA LYS A 83 12.04 53.91 17.37
C LYS A 83 11.18 55.16 17.26
N GLY A 84 9.96 55.17 17.81
CA GLY A 84 9.02 56.28 17.65
C GLY A 84 8.25 56.60 18.93
N LYS A 85 8.44 57.84 19.41
CA LYS A 85 7.64 58.57 20.40
C LYS A 85 6.20 58.06 20.62
N GLN A 86 5.82 58.06 21.90
CA GLN A 86 4.45 58.24 22.40
C GLN A 86 3.58 59.01 21.41
N ASP A 87 2.58 58.33 20.84
CA ASP A 87 1.25 58.82 20.46
C ASP A 87 0.69 57.98 19.31
N SER A 88 0.26 56.75 19.61
CA SER A 88 -0.83 56.07 18.89
C SER A 88 -1.15 54.76 19.61
N MET A 89 -1.88 54.88 20.71
CA MET A 89 -2.52 53.76 21.40
C MET A 89 -3.77 53.28 20.63
N VAL A 90 -3.69 53.12 19.29
CA VAL A 90 -4.80 52.63 18.46
C VAL A 90 -4.29 51.94 17.20
N LEU A 91 -3.62 50.78 17.33
CA LEU A 91 -3.53 49.79 16.24
C LEU A 91 -3.59 48.34 16.77
N SER A 92 -4.31 48.12 17.88
CA SER A 92 -4.61 46.78 18.41
C SER A 92 -5.64 45.99 17.56
N GLY A 93 -5.68 46.14 16.23
CA GLY A 93 -6.75 45.50 15.45
C GLY A 93 -6.68 45.55 13.92
N LEU A 94 -5.49 45.60 13.30
CA LEU A 94 -5.39 45.67 11.83
C LEU A 94 -4.47 44.64 11.16
N ALA A 95 -4.14 43.55 11.85
CA ALA A 95 -3.73 42.31 11.21
C ALA A 95 -4.73 41.25 11.69
N GLY A 96 -5.41 40.60 10.74
CA GLY A 96 -6.59 39.80 11.01
C GLY A 96 -6.43 38.83 12.17
N ASN A 97 -7.47 38.73 12.98
CA ASN A 97 -7.68 37.70 14.00
C ASN A 97 -7.79 36.31 13.34
N ALA A 98 -6.75 35.84 12.67
CA ALA A 98 -6.48 34.42 12.71
C ALA A 98 -6.04 34.18 14.14
N GLU A 99 -6.97 33.74 14.98
CA GLU A 99 -6.66 33.13 16.27
C GLU A 99 -5.60 32.07 15.96
N MET A 100 -4.33 32.42 16.20
CA MET A 100 -3.22 31.52 16.01
C MET A 100 -3.47 30.41 17.02
N ASP A 101 -3.48 29.17 16.55
CA ASP A 101 -3.42 28.03 17.44
C ASP A 101 -1.98 27.48 17.41
N PRO A 102 -1.09 27.95 18.32
CA PRO A 102 0.25 27.37 18.49
C PRO A 102 0.24 25.85 18.66
N TRP A 103 -0.89 25.29 19.12
CA TRP A 103 -1.05 23.87 19.33
C TRP A 103 -1.39 23.13 18.03
N LEU A 104 -1.91 23.81 17.01
CA LEU A 104 -2.23 23.18 15.73
C LEU A 104 -0.99 22.63 15.02
N ALA A 105 0.12 23.37 15.03
CA ALA A 105 1.37 22.90 14.41
C ALA A 105 1.95 21.69 15.17
N GLU A 106 1.85 21.69 16.50
CA GLU A 106 2.28 20.58 17.36
C GLU A 106 1.39 19.35 17.17
N ASP A 107 0.07 19.53 17.13
CA ASP A 107 -0.88 18.45 16.91
C ASP A 107 -0.70 17.80 15.53
N LEU A 108 -0.52 18.60 14.48
CA LEU A 108 -0.22 18.10 13.14
C LEU A 108 1.13 17.39 13.07
N TYR A 109 2.13 17.87 13.80
CA TYR A 109 3.43 17.20 13.90
C TYR A 109 3.30 15.84 14.59
N GLN A 110 2.55 15.76 15.69
CA GLN A 110 2.28 14.52 16.42
C GLN A 110 1.52 13.51 15.54
N GLN A 111 0.44 13.94 14.87
CA GLN A 111 -0.31 13.09 13.94
C GLN A 111 0.56 12.54 12.81
N MET A 112 1.51 13.34 12.33
CA MET A 112 2.45 12.92 11.28
C MET A 112 3.44 11.85 11.76
N GLN A 113 3.90 11.93 13.02
CA GLN A 113 4.75 10.90 13.62
C GLN A 113 3.97 9.58 13.81
N GLU A 114 2.71 9.66 14.20
CA GLU A 114 1.82 8.50 14.38
C GLU A 114 1.45 7.80 13.06
N LEU A 115 1.59 8.49 11.93
CA LEU A 115 1.35 7.94 10.59
C LEU A 115 2.16 6.67 10.32
N SER A 116 3.41 6.63 10.80
CA SER A 116 4.34 5.50 10.64
C SER A 116 3.78 4.19 11.22
N GLY A 117 3.22 4.22 12.42
CA GLY A 117 2.62 3.05 13.07
C GLY A 117 1.45 2.48 12.26
N GLY A 118 0.73 3.36 11.56
CA GLY A 118 -0.35 2.95 10.68
C GLY A 118 0.06 2.17 9.44
N PHE A 119 1.24 2.49 8.89
CA PHE A 119 1.84 1.73 7.79
C PHE A 119 2.44 0.42 8.30
N GLU A 120 3.02 0.42 9.50
CA GLU A 120 3.54 -0.77 10.17
C GLU A 120 2.43 -1.81 10.39
N GLU A 121 1.27 -1.39 10.92
CA GLU A 121 0.08 -2.24 11.06
C GLU A 121 -0.34 -2.89 9.73
N LEU A 122 -0.38 -2.11 8.65
CA LEU A 122 -0.71 -2.62 7.32
C LEU A 122 0.32 -3.63 6.82
N LEU A 123 1.62 -3.36 7.03
CA LEU A 123 2.68 -4.30 6.68
C LEU A 123 2.55 -5.62 7.44
N GLU A 124 2.32 -5.57 8.75
CA GLU A 124 2.10 -6.77 9.57
C GLU A 124 0.95 -7.61 9.03
N GLU A 125 -0.18 -6.98 8.69
CA GLU A 125 -1.30 -7.68 8.06
C GLU A 125 -0.90 -8.30 6.70
N MET A 126 -0.16 -7.59 5.85
CA MET A 126 0.33 -8.14 4.59
C MET A 126 1.29 -9.32 4.78
N TYR A 127 2.17 -9.29 5.79
CA TYR A 127 3.00 -10.44 6.17
C TYR A 127 2.16 -11.65 6.58
N THR A 128 1.08 -11.47 7.33
CA THR A 128 0.19 -12.58 7.71
C THR A 128 -0.46 -13.21 6.47
N LEU A 129 -0.93 -12.40 5.52
CA LEU A 129 -1.50 -12.88 4.25
C LEU A 129 -0.47 -13.66 3.43
N GLN A 130 0.77 -13.18 3.35
CA GLN A 130 1.85 -13.86 2.66
C GLN A 130 2.21 -15.20 3.33
N ALA A 131 2.27 -15.23 4.66
CA ALA A 131 2.55 -16.44 5.42
C ALA A 131 1.46 -17.49 5.22
N GLU A 132 0.18 -17.10 5.21
CA GLU A 132 -0.94 -17.99 4.89
C GLU A 132 -0.88 -18.49 3.45
N ALA A 133 -0.53 -17.63 2.49
CA ALA A 133 -0.36 -18.03 1.09
C ALA A 133 0.79 -19.04 0.93
N ARG A 134 1.89 -18.84 1.66
CA ARG A 134 3.04 -19.76 1.68
C ARG A 134 2.64 -21.12 2.23
N ASP A 135 1.87 -21.17 3.32
CA ASP A 135 1.37 -22.42 3.89
C ASP A 135 0.49 -23.20 2.89
N ILE A 136 -0.36 -22.50 2.13
CA ILE A 136 -1.18 -23.14 1.09
C ILE A 136 -0.32 -23.77 0.00
N VAL A 137 0.73 -23.07 -0.47
CA VAL A 137 1.63 -23.58 -1.51
C VAL A 137 2.46 -24.76 -1.01
N LEU A 138 2.97 -24.70 0.23
CA LEU A 138 3.77 -25.78 0.82
C LEU A 138 2.97 -27.05 1.08
N ASN A 139 1.68 -26.92 1.38
CA ASN A 139 0.79 -28.04 1.64
C ASN A 139 0.14 -28.62 0.36
N MET A 140 0.45 -28.06 -0.82
CA MET A 140 0.00 -28.62 -2.09
C MET A 140 0.88 -29.78 -2.54
N SER A 141 0.25 -30.82 -3.06
CA SER A 141 0.98 -31.98 -3.59
C SER A 141 1.43 -31.75 -5.04
N ASP A 142 2.58 -32.32 -5.43
CA ASP A 142 3.10 -32.27 -6.80
C ASP A 142 2.11 -32.83 -7.85
N GLU A 143 1.25 -33.77 -7.46
CA GLU A 143 0.19 -34.31 -8.32
C GLU A 143 -0.92 -33.27 -8.60
N GLU A 144 -1.22 -32.39 -7.64
CA GLU A 144 -2.18 -31.30 -7.80
C GLU A 144 -1.60 -30.17 -8.65
N GLU A 145 -0.28 -29.94 -8.58
CA GLU A 145 0.42 -28.94 -9.37
C GLU A 145 0.52 -29.31 -10.86
N ARG A 146 0.68 -30.60 -11.19
CA ARG A 146 0.74 -31.09 -12.59
C ARG A 146 -0.58 -31.02 -13.34
N GLN A 147 -1.69 -30.81 -12.63
CA GLN A 147 -3.04 -30.80 -13.21
C GLN A 147 -3.54 -29.39 -13.54
N PHE A 148 -2.71 -28.35 -13.43
CA PHE A 148 -3.08 -26.98 -13.82
C PHE A 148 -3.09 -26.83 -15.34
N VAL A 149 -4.20 -26.32 -15.87
CA VAL A 149 -4.33 -25.94 -17.27
C VAL A 149 -3.63 -24.59 -17.46
N ALA A 150 -3.04 -24.34 -18.63
CA ALA A 150 -2.30 -23.10 -18.92
C ALA A 150 -3.10 -21.80 -18.71
N THR A 151 -4.44 -21.87 -18.64
CA THR A 151 -5.34 -20.74 -18.40
C THR A 151 -5.62 -20.46 -16.92
N GLU A 152 -5.28 -21.38 -16.02
CA GLU A 152 -5.45 -21.22 -14.57
C GLU A 152 -4.18 -20.61 -13.96
N LEU A 153 -4.36 -19.60 -13.10
CA LEU A 153 -3.25 -19.11 -12.28
C LEU A 153 -2.89 -20.14 -11.21
N ARG A 154 -1.61 -20.48 -11.15
CA ARG A 154 -1.09 -21.43 -10.17
C ARG A 154 -0.92 -20.74 -8.81
N PRO A 155 -1.13 -21.45 -7.70
CA PRO A 155 -0.89 -20.95 -6.35
C PRO A 155 0.51 -20.37 -6.13
N VAL A 156 1.55 -20.98 -6.74
CA VAL A 156 2.91 -20.44 -6.69
C VAL A 156 3.02 -19.06 -7.35
N GLU A 157 2.23 -18.79 -8.40
CA GLU A 157 2.22 -17.50 -9.10
C GLU A 157 1.55 -16.41 -8.25
N TYR A 158 0.51 -16.77 -7.48
CA TYR A 158 -0.08 -15.87 -6.48
C TYR A 158 0.92 -15.55 -5.36
N LEU A 159 1.57 -16.56 -4.80
CA LEU A 159 2.56 -16.37 -3.75
C LEU A 159 3.73 -15.48 -4.22
N GLN A 160 4.21 -15.71 -5.44
CA GLN A 160 5.29 -14.90 -6.02
C GLN A 160 4.86 -13.44 -6.17
N MET A 161 3.65 -13.20 -6.71
CA MET A 161 3.12 -11.84 -6.84
C MET A 161 2.96 -11.16 -5.48
N MET A 162 2.31 -11.82 -4.52
CA MET A 162 2.12 -11.28 -3.16
C MET A 162 3.45 -10.98 -2.46
N SER A 163 4.45 -11.85 -2.63
CA SER A 163 5.78 -11.64 -2.01
C SER A 163 6.51 -10.47 -2.65
N GLN A 164 6.35 -10.26 -3.96
CA GLN A 164 6.91 -9.10 -4.63
C GLN A 164 6.25 -7.79 -4.18
N GLU A 165 4.91 -7.76 -4.12
CA GLU A 165 4.18 -6.57 -3.65
C GLU A 165 4.55 -6.23 -2.20
N LEU A 166 4.66 -7.24 -1.33
CA LEU A 166 5.08 -7.05 0.04
C LEU A 166 6.49 -6.43 0.13
N ALA A 167 7.45 -6.94 -0.64
CA ALA A 167 8.80 -6.36 -0.69
C ALA A 167 8.81 -4.90 -1.19
N THR A 168 7.89 -4.55 -2.09
CA THR A 168 7.69 -3.17 -2.53
C THR A 168 7.14 -2.30 -1.40
N PHE A 169 6.12 -2.76 -0.67
CA PHE A 169 5.57 -2.01 0.47
C PHE A 169 6.57 -1.88 1.62
N GLU A 170 7.43 -2.87 1.86
CA GLU A 170 8.54 -2.78 2.82
C GLU A 170 9.52 -1.67 2.44
N ALA A 171 9.88 -1.58 1.15
CA ALA A 171 10.77 -0.52 0.66
C ALA A 171 10.11 0.87 0.76
N GLU A 172 8.82 0.97 0.45
CA GLU A 172 8.04 2.19 0.63
C GLU A 172 7.96 2.62 2.09
N TYR A 173 7.72 1.67 3.01
CA TYR A 173 7.71 1.96 4.44
C TYR A 173 9.02 2.56 4.91
N GLN A 174 10.16 1.94 4.55
CA GLN A 174 11.47 2.44 4.92
C GLN A 174 11.72 3.84 4.34
N HIS A 175 11.24 4.10 3.13
CA HIS A 175 11.31 5.42 2.52
C HIS A 175 10.47 6.44 3.29
N ILE A 176 9.22 6.11 3.59
CA ILE A 176 8.28 6.92 4.36
C ILE A 176 8.84 7.24 5.74
N GLU A 177 9.30 6.23 6.48
CA GLU A 177 9.88 6.38 7.81
C GLU A 177 11.08 7.33 7.78
N ALA A 178 11.98 7.16 6.80
CA ALA A 178 13.11 8.06 6.62
C ALA A 178 12.68 9.50 6.32
N LEU A 179 11.64 9.71 5.50
CA LEU A 179 11.11 11.05 5.22
C LEU A 179 10.50 11.69 6.47
N LEU A 180 9.73 10.93 7.25
CA LEU A 180 9.12 11.42 8.50
C LEU A 180 10.16 11.84 9.54
N GLN A 181 11.26 11.09 9.64
CA GLN A 181 12.38 11.42 10.54
C GLN A 181 13.11 12.73 10.17
N LEU A 182 13.02 13.17 8.91
CA LEU A 182 13.63 14.43 8.44
C LEU A 182 12.77 15.66 8.76
N ILE A 183 11.49 15.48 9.10
CA ILE A 183 10.55 16.58 9.34
C ILE A 183 10.70 17.07 10.78
N SER A 184 10.88 18.38 10.92
CA SER A 184 10.97 19.09 12.19
C SER A 184 10.40 20.51 12.04
N PHE A 185 10.26 21.23 13.16
CA PHE A 185 9.87 22.65 13.14
C PHE A 185 10.89 23.57 12.44
N GLU A 186 12.14 23.13 12.36
CA GLU A 186 13.22 23.86 11.68
C GLU A 186 13.22 23.64 10.17
N THR A 187 12.55 22.58 9.70
CA THR A 187 12.47 22.25 8.27
C THR A 187 11.86 23.41 7.49
N SER A 188 12.54 23.82 6.43
CA SER A 188 12.11 24.91 5.56
C SER A 188 10.92 24.50 4.71
N THR A 189 10.16 25.48 4.22
CA THR A 189 9.01 25.23 3.33
C THR A 189 9.44 24.56 2.01
N ASP A 190 10.65 24.84 1.53
CA ASP A 190 11.19 24.25 0.31
C ASP A 190 11.60 22.78 0.51
N GLU A 191 12.18 22.48 1.68
CA GLU A 191 12.46 21.09 2.09
C GLU A 191 11.16 20.30 2.25
N LEU A 192 10.13 20.84 2.92
CA LEU A 192 8.83 20.17 3.06
C LEU A 192 8.19 19.87 1.71
N ARG A 193 8.20 20.81 0.76
CA ARG A 193 7.70 20.55 -0.60
C ARG A 193 8.50 19.46 -1.30
N THR A 194 9.82 19.46 -1.13
CA THR A 194 10.68 18.40 -1.70
C THR A 194 10.34 17.04 -1.11
N LEU A 195 10.09 16.98 0.19
CA LEU A 195 9.67 15.75 0.88
C LEU A 195 8.30 15.27 0.37
N VAL A 196 7.32 16.15 0.19
CA VAL A 196 6.01 15.81 -0.40
C VAL A 196 6.18 15.27 -1.83
N ILE A 197 7.02 15.89 -2.65
CA ILE A 197 7.30 15.41 -4.00
C ILE A 197 7.91 14.01 -3.93
N SER A 198 8.95 13.81 -3.12
CA SER A 198 9.61 12.50 -2.93
C SER A 198 8.61 11.43 -2.49
N TRP A 199 7.75 11.75 -1.52
CA TRP A 199 6.70 10.86 -1.02
C TRP A 199 5.70 10.49 -2.12
N SER A 200 5.27 11.48 -2.92
CA SER A 200 4.27 11.28 -3.98
C SER A 200 4.78 10.47 -5.17
N THR A 201 6.10 10.40 -5.33
CA THR A 201 6.75 9.62 -6.39
C THR A 201 7.24 8.30 -5.83
N SER A 202 6.35 7.33 -5.58
CA SER A 202 6.80 5.97 -5.23
C SER A 202 7.66 5.40 -6.37
N PRO A 203 8.96 5.14 -6.13
CA PRO A 203 9.85 4.59 -7.16
C PRO A 203 9.79 3.05 -7.21
N PHE A 204 9.02 2.40 -6.34
CA PHE A 204 9.15 0.96 -6.07
C PHE A 204 8.03 0.12 -6.67
N LEU A 205 6.88 0.71 -7.00
CA LEU A 205 5.77 0.02 -7.64
C LEU A 205 6.01 -0.14 -9.15
N ASP A 206 5.66 -1.31 -9.68
CA ASP A 206 5.53 -1.58 -11.11
C ASP A 206 4.03 -1.72 -11.46
N PRO A 207 3.30 -0.60 -11.68
CA PRO A 207 1.87 -0.64 -12.02
C PRO A 207 1.54 -1.52 -13.23
N PRO A 208 2.36 -1.54 -14.32
CA PRO A 208 2.19 -2.50 -15.41
C PRO A 208 2.16 -3.95 -14.94
N GLN A 209 3.09 -4.36 -14.07
CA GLN A 209 3.15 -5.74 -13.59
C GLN A 209 1.90 -6.12 -12.77
N THR A 210 1.54 -5.30 -11.78
CA THR A 210 0.33 -5.53 -10.95
C THR A 210 -0.93 -5.57 -11.80
N ARG A 211 -1.07 -4.64 -12.75
CA ARG A 211 -2.23 -4.62 -13.67
C ARG A 211 -2.31 -5.88 -14.54
N ASN A 212 -1.19 -6.33 -15.10
CA ASN A 212 -1.15 -7.55 -15.91
C ASN A 212 -1.55 -8.78 -15.09
N PHE A 213 -1.07 -8.88 -13.85
CA PHE A 213 -1.44 -9.99 -12.96
C PHE A 213 -2.93 -9.94 -12.59
N LEU A 214 -3.48 -8.76 -12.27
CA LEU A 214 -4.91 -8.58 -12.00
C LEU A 214 -5.79 -9.00 -13.18
N GLN A 215 -5.40 -8.69 -14.41
CA GLN A 215 -6.12 -9.12 -15.61
C GLN A 215 -6.12 -10.66 -15.73
N ARG A 216 -4.98 -11.30 -15.49
CA ARG A 216 -4.88 -12.77 -15.46
C ARG A 216 -5.73 -13.37 -14.33
N HIS A 217 -5.76 -12.73 -13.16
CA HIS A 217 -6.60 -13.13 -12.04
C HIS A 217 -8.07 -13.09 -12.40
N GLN A 218 -8.56 -11.98 -12.96
CA GLN A 218 -9.95 -11.84 -13.39
C GLN A 218 -10.33 -12.87 -14.45
N LEU A 219 -9.49 -13.09 -15.45
CA LEU A 219 -9.73 -14.08 -16.49
C LEU A 219 -9.76 -15.52 -15.93
N SER A 220 -8.82 -15.84 -15.02
CA SER A 220 -8.80 -17.14 -14.33
C SER A 220 -10.04 -17.35 -13.45
N GLN A 221 -10.55 -16.31 -12.79
CA GLN A 221 -11.80 -16.41 -12.02
C GLN A 221 -13.01 -16.59 -12.94
N GLN A 222 -13.10 -15.87 -14.06
CA GLN A 222 -14.24 -15.99 -14.99
C GLN A 222 -14.33 -17.35 -15.67
N LEU A 223 -13.19 -17.94 -16.04
CA LEU A 223 -13.15 -19.23 -16.75
C LEU A 223 -13.39 -20.44 -15.82
N HIS A 224 -13.14 -20.28 -14.51
CA HIS A 224 -13.10 -21.39 -13.55
C HIS A 224 -14.00 -21.15 -12.31
N ALA A 225 -14.93 -20.18 -12.37
CA ALA A 225 -15.94 -19.88 -11.34
C ALA A 225 -16.99 -20.98 -11.18
#